data_AF-A0A958HKV1-F1
#
_entry.id   AF-A0A958HKV1-F1
#
_cell.length_a   1.000
_cell.length_b   1.000
_cell.length_c   1.000
_cell.angle_alpha   90.00
_cell.angle_beta   90.00
_cell.angle_gamma   90.00
#
_symmetry.space_group_name_H-M   'P 1'
#
loop_
_entity.id
_entity.type
_entity.pdbx_description
1 polymer ?
#
loop_
_entity_poly.entity_id
_entity_poly.type
_entity_poly.pdbx_seq_one_letter_code
_entity_poly.pdbx_strand_id
1 'polypeptide(L)' 'QALKLAEQNDATPQRDPSSGEAWFTYSDGSRTVYFNDGETMMARLDIIMRSHPNIAGIAIWPLGGEDPANWTALKEAQEE' A
#
# COMPACT_ATOMS: atom_id res chain seq x y z
N GLN A 1 10.44 -2.09 3.91
CA GLN A 1 11.38 -1.04 4.41
C GLN A 1 10.72 -0.10 5.42
N ALA A 2 9.54 0.46 5.12
CA ALA A 2 8.83 1.38 6.01
C ALA A 2 8.50 0.77 7.39
N LEU A 3 8.05 -0.49 7.46
CA LEU A 3 7.76 -1.17 8.73
C LEU A 3 8.99 -1.31 9.63
N LYS A 4 10.16 -1.60 9.04
CA LYS A 4 11.43 -1.63 9.79
C LYS A 4 11.79 -0.26 10.36
N LEU A 5 11.54 0.81 9.60
CA LEU A 5 11.75 2.17 10.08
C LEU A 5 10.79 2.51 11.22
N ALA A 6 9.54 2.07 11.14
CA ALA A 6 8.56 2.24 12.22
C ALA A 6 9.00 1.51 13.50
N GLU A 7 9.39 0.24 13.39
CA GLU A 7 9.92 -0.58 14.49
C GLU A 7 11.15 0.08 15.16
N GLN A 8 12.10 0.57 14.36
CA GLN A 8 13.31 1.23 14.86
C GLN A 8 13.04 2.55 15.61
N ASN A 9 11.84 3.13 15.46
CA ASN A 9 11.46 4.38 16.10
C ASN A 9 10.28 4.20 17.07
N ASP A 10 9.98 2.96 17.47
CA ASP A 10 8.83 2.63 18.35
C ASP A 10 7.50 3.23 17.86
N ALA A 11 7.36 3.37 16.54
CA ALA A 11 6.19 3.93 15.90
C ALA A 11 5.23 2.83 15.47
N THR A 12 3.94 3.03 15.71
CA THR A 12 2.88 2.10 15.29
C THR A 12 2.25 2.61 13.99
N PRO A 13 2.39 1.88 12.87
CA PRO A 13 1.67 2.20 11.64
C PRO A 13 0.16 2.23 11.83
N GLN A 14 -0.46 3.22 11.19
CA GLN A 14 -1.90 3.44 11.11
C GLN A 14 -2.31 3.50 9.64
N ARG A 15 -3.62 3.48 9.38
CA ARG A 15 -4.17 3.65 8.03
C ARG A 15 -4.97 4.94 7.95
N ASP A 16 -4.74 5.72 6.90
CA ASP A 16 -5.55 6.89 6.61
C ASP A 16 -6.87 6.43 5.95
N PRO A 17 -8.04 6.66 6.57
CA PRO A 17 -9.32 6.20 6.03
C PRO A 17 -9.72 6.89 4.73
N SER A 18 -9.13 8.06 4.41
CA SER A 18 -9.47 8.80 3.20
C SER A 18 -8.73 8.30 1.96
N SER A 19 -7.44 7.97 2.10
CA SER A 19 -6.59 7.50 1.00
C SER A 19 -6.37 5.98 0.98
N GLY A 20 -6.56 5.31 2.12
CA GLY A 20 -6.21 3.90 2.33
C GLY A 20 -4.72 3.64 2.52
N GLU A 21 -3.87 4.68 2.54
CA GLU A 21 -2.42 4.54 2.71
C GLU A 21 -2.04 4.21 4.16
N ALA A 22 -1.00 3.39 4.32
CA ALA A 22 -0.39 3.17 5.61
C ALA A 22 0.54 4.34 5.95
N TRP A 23 0.56 4.75 7.22
CA TRP A 23 1.37 5.87 7.65
C TRP A 23 1.79 5.75 9.10
N PHE A 24 2.87 6.44 9.48
CA PHE A 24 3.24 6.64 10.87
C PHE A 24 4.00 7.95 11.04
N THR A 25 4.05 8.43 12.28
CA THR A 25 4.91 9.54 12.68
C THR A 25 5.99 9.06 13.63
N TYR A 26 7.13 9.75 13.60
CA TYR A 26 8.23 9.55 14.53
C TYR A 26 8.97 10.86 14.78
N SER A 27 10.01 10.84 15.63
CA SER A 27 10.73 12.06 16.06
C SER A 27 9.79 13.11 16.66
N ASP A 28 9.03 12.71 17.69
CA ASP A 28 8.04 13.54 18.39
C ASP A 28 7.00 14.19 17.46
N GLY A 29 6.64 13.49 16.38
CA GLY A 29 5.65 13.95 15.40
C GLY A 29 6.21 14.89 14.32
N SER A 30 7.50 15.21 14.33
CA SER A 30 8.10 16.10 13.32
C SER A 30 8.31 15.45 11.95
N ARG A 31 8.22 14.12 11.86
CA ARG A 31 8.37 13.36 10.62
C ARG A 31 7.20 12.42 10.41
N THR A 32 6.67 12.44 9.20
CA THR A 32 5.58 11.56 8.75
C THR A 32 6.04 10.73 7.56
N VAL A 33 5.73 9.43 7.58
CA VAL A 33 5.97 8.51 6.47
C VAL A 33 4.62 8.01 6.00
N TYR A 34 4.39 8.08 4.69
CA TYR A 34 3.32 7.37 4.01
C TYR A 34 3.94 6.31 3.12
N PHE A 35 3.32 5.14 3.08
CA PHE A 35 3.78 4.02 2.27
C PHE A 35 2.61 3.13 1.88
N ASN A 36 2.84 2.37 0.81
CA ASN A 36 1.89 1.41 0.29
C ASN A 36 2.22 -0.01 0.77
N ASP A 37 1.19 -0.81 0.96
CA ASP A 37 1.29 -2.25 1.25
C ASP A 37 0.22 -3.05 0.50
N GLY A 38 0.22 -4.37 0.70
CA GLY A 38 -0.73 -5.26 0.03
C GLY A 38 -2.19 -4.89 0.28
N GLU A 39 -2.54 -4.38 1.47
CA GLU A 39 -3.91 -3.95 1.78
C GLU A 39 -4.33 -2.74 0.93
N THR A 40 -3.46 -1.73 0.81
CA THR A 40 -3.76 -0.59 -0.08
C THR A 40 -3.82 -1.04 -1.55
N MET A 41 -2.99 -1.99 -1.98
CA MET A 41 -3.04 -2.53 -3.34
C MET A 41 -4.37 -3.22 -3.62
N MET A 42 -4.82 -4.12 -2.74
CA MET A 42 -6.12 -4.81 -2.88
C MET A 42 -7.28 -3.81 -2.99
N ALA A 43 -7.34 -2.82 -2.09
CA ALA A 43 -8.40 -1.82 -2.10
C ALA A 43 -8.42 -1.00 -3.40
N ARG A 44 -7.25 -0.65 -3.94
CA ARG A 44 -7.13 0.07 -5.22
C ARG A 44 -7.56 -0.78 -6.40
N LEU A 45 -7.17 -2.05 -6.44
CA LEU A 45 -7.56 -2.98 -7.49
C LEU A 45 -9.07 -3.15 -7.52
N ASP A 46 -9.71 -3.37 -6.37
CA ASP A 46 -11.17 -3.46 -6.25
C ASP A 46 -11.88 -2.18 -6.75
N ILE A 47 -11.39 -0.99 -6.37
CA ILE A 47 -11.95 0.28 -6.86
C ILE A 47 -11.81 0.41 -8.37
N ILE A 48 -10.63 0.11 -8.92
CA ILE A 48 -10.35 0.25 -10.35
C ILE A 48 -11.15 -0.75 -11.17
N MET A 49 -11.24 -2.02 -10.74
CA MET A 49 -12.01 -3.05 -11.44
C MET A 49 -13.50 -2.72 -11.44
N ARG A 50 -14.05 -2.22 -10.34
CA ARG A 50 -15.45 -1.79 -10.27
C ARG A 50 -15.75 -0.54 -11.08
N SER A 51 -14.83 0.44 -11.07
CA SER A 51 -15.03 1.73 -11.74
C SER A 51 -14.67 1.71 -13.23
N HIS A 52 -13.78 0.80 -13.63
CA HIS A 52 -13.19 0.71 -14.98
C HIS A 52 -13.06 -0.75 -15.41
N PRO A 53 -14.18 -1.47 -15.66
CA PRO A 53 -14.18 -2.92 -15.92
C PRO A 53 -13.42 -3.32 -17.20
N ASN A 54 -13.09 -2.36 -18.08
CA ASN A 54 -12.39 -2.60 -19.34
C ASN A 54 -10.92 -2.16 -19.30
N ILE A 55 -10.38 -1.81 -18.12
CA ILE A 55 -8.95 -1.47 -18.01
C ILE A 55 -8.10 -2.72 -18.26
N ALA A 56 -7.06 -2.60 -19.07
CA ALA A 56 -6.22 -3.75 -19.43
C ALA A 56 -5.25 -4.19 -18.32
N GLY A 57 -5.05 -3.36 -17.28
CA GLY A 57 -4.15 -3.64 -16.18
C GLY A 57 -3.59 -2.38 -15.54
N ILE A 58 -2.53 -2.56 -14.74
CA ILE A 58 -1.82 -1.49 -14.03
C ILE A 58 -0.32 -1.50 -14.36
N ALA A 59 0.36 -0.41 -14.00
CA ALA A 59 1.82 -0.31 -14.03
C ALA A 59 2.37 -0.15 -12.60
N ILE A 60 3.49 -0.82 -12.31
CA ILE A 60 4.16 -0.79 -10.99
C ILE A 60 5.56 -0.22 -11.19
N TRP A 61 5.95 0.74 -10.34
CA TRP A 61 7.25 1.41 -10.43
C TRP A 61 7.89 1.70 -9.05
N PRO A 62 9.20 1.47 -8.88
CA PRO A 62 10.06 0.58 -9.66
C PRO A 62 9.92 -0.88 -9.19
N LEU A 63 10.38 -1.84 -10.00
CA LEU A 63 10.56 -3.22 -9.54
C LEU A 63 11.72 -3.30 -8.53
N GLY A 64 11.53 -4.11 -7.48
CA GLY A 64 12.50 -4.33 -6.40
C GLY A 64 12.32 -3.42 -5.20
N GLY A 65 11.36 -2.49 -5.23
CA GLY A 65 11.02 -1.60 -4.11
C GLY A 65 9.65 -1.88 -3.49
N GLU A 66 8.89 -2.83 -4.05
CA GLU A 66 7.52 -3.12 -3.65
C GLU A 66 7.41 -4.00 -2.40
N ASP A 67 6.21 -3.99 -1.81
CA ASP A 67 5.80 -5.02 -0.85
C ASP A 67 5.49 -6.32 -1.62
N PRO A 68 6.10 -7.48 -1.25
CA PRO A 68 5.76 -8.77 -1.85
C PRO A 68 4.27 -9.10 -1.83
N ALA A 69 3.51 -8.60 -0.84
CA ALA A 69 2.06 -8.78 -0.76
C ALA A 69 1.30 -8.15 -1.93
N ASN A 70 1.88 -7.17 -2.63
CA ASN A 70 1.28 -6.61 -3.85
C ASN A 70 1.09 -7.67 -4.94
N TRP A 71 2.03 -8.63 -5.05
CA TRP A 71 1.92 -9.72 -6.02
C TRP A 71 0.83 -10.73 -5.66
N THR A 72 0.54 -10.91 -4.37
CA THR A 72 -0.60 -11.71 -3.91
C THR A 72 -1.91 -11.02 -4.28
N ALA A 73 -2.03 -9.73 -3.93
CA ALA A 73 -3.20 -8.91 -4.27
C ALA A 73 -3.53 -8.92 -5.76
N LEU A 74 -2.50 -8.83 -6.62
CA LEU A 74 -2.68 -8.86 -8.08
C LEU A 74 -3.17 -10.22 -8.59
N LYS A 75 -2.71 -11.32 -8.00
CA LYS A 75 -3.17 -12.66 -8.37
C LYS A 75 -4.62 -12.87 -7.97
N GLU A 76 -4.98 -12.49 -6.75
CA GLU A 76 -6.36 -12.59 -6.25
C GLU A 76 -7.32 -11.77 -7.12
N ALA A 77 -6.94 -10.54 -7.48
CA ALA A 77 -7.73 -9.68 -8.36
C ALA A 77 -7.88 -10.21 -9.81
N GLN A 78 -7.09 -11.19 -10.25
CA GLN A 78 -7.23 -11.82 -11.56
C GLN A 78 -8.14 -13.05 -11.55
N GLU A 79 -8.40 -13.63 -10.39
CA GLU A 79 -9.20 -14.84 -10.23
C GLU A 79 -10.70 -14.55 -10.03
N GLU A 80 -11.06 -13.26 -9.86
CA GLU A 80 -12.44 -12.75 -9.80
C GLU A 80 -13.00 -12.34 -11.17
#